data_AF-A0A8B6CVR6-F1
#
_entry.id   AF-A0A8B6CVR6-F1
#
_cell.length_a   1.000
_cell.length_b   1.000
_cell.length_c   1.000
_cell.angle_alpha   90.00
_cell.angle_beta   90.00
_cell.angle_gamma   90.00
#
_symmetry.space_group_name_H-M   'P 1'
#
loop_
_entity.id
_entity.type
_entity.pdbx_description
1 polymer ?
#
loop_
_entity_poly.entity_id
_entity_poly.type
_entity_poly.pdbx_seq_one_letter_code
_entity_poly.pdbx_strand_id
1 'polypeptide(L)'
;MAALDLALFHVPIQRKERTFRSKEELTLDYTDTELRARYRFGREGILFLSDLVRDKLTRQTNRNHALSVEQQIMVTLRFLASGSFLQVIGDTLGLDKSTVSRVVDSVLDALCEKRNQFIQWPTNLNQTKAEFYEFAGFPNILGAIDGTHIRIKRPHHDEPSFINRKRLPKPECSSRRFTNINANWPGCCHDSHVFRTSQ
;
A
#
# COMPACT_ATOMS: atom_id res chain seq x y z
N MET A 1 -58.79 2.96 -16.28
CA MET A 1 -57.61 2.91 -15.37
C MET A 1 -56.83 1.66 -15.74
N ALA A 2 -55.83 1.78 -16.63
CA ALA A 2 -55.00 0.65 -17.03
C ALA A 2 -54.07 0.26 -15.86
N ALA A 3 -54.14 -1.00 -15.42
CA ALA A 3 -53.22 -1.53 -14.43
C ALA A 3 -51.81 -1.57 -15.05
N LEU A 4 -50.84 -0.91 -14.40
CA LEU A 4 -49.43 -1.08 -14.74
C LEU A 4 -49.06 -2.54 -14.50
N ASP A 5 -48.66 -3.24 -15.55
CA ASP A 5 -48.22 -4.63 -15.46
C ASP A 5 -46.86 -4.70 -14.74
N LEU A 6 -46.90 -5.05 -13.45
CA LEU A 6 -45.72 -5.23 -12.61
C LEU A 6 -44.76 -6.33 -13.13
N ALA A 7 -45.20 -7.17 -14.08
CA ALA A 7 -44.34 -8.17 -14.72
C ALA A 7 -43.19 -7.55 -15.54
N LEU A 8 -43.36 -6.31 -16.04
CA LEU A 8 -42.30 -5.60 -16.78
C LEU A 8 -41.08 -5.24 -15.91
N PHE A 9 -41.24 -5.21 -14.59
CA PHE A 9 -40.15 -4.94 -13.64
C PHE A 9 -39.57 -6.20 -12.99
N HIS A 10 -40.12 -7.37 -13.30
CA HIS A 10 -39.57 -8.64 -12.83
C HIS A 10 -38.42 -9.07 -13.74
N VAL A 11 -37.22 -8.53 -13.48
CA VAL A 11 -35.98 -9.04 -14.08
C VAL A 11 -35.56 -10.27 -13.28
N PRO A 12 -35.69 -11.50 -13.84
CA PRO A 12 -35.21 -12.69 -13.14
C PRO A 12 -33.71 -12.54 -12.90
N ILE A 13 -33.27 -12.64 -11.65
CA ILE A 13 -31.86 -12.62 -11.28
C ILE A 13 -31.24 -13.93 -11.75
N GLN A 14 -30.83 -13.98 -13.02
CA GLN A 14 -30.08 -15.10 -13.54
C GLN A 14 -28.67 -15.04 -12.96
N ARG A 15 -28.32 -16.05 -12.16
CA ARG A 15 -26.95 -16.20 -11.67
C ARG A 15 -26.05 -16.47 -12.87
N LYS A 16 -25.31 -15.45 -13.28
CA LYS A 16 -24.31 -15.56 -14.35
C LYS A 16 -23.35 -16.70 -14.03
N GLU A 17 -23.10 -17.55 -15.01
CA GLU A 17 -22.16 -18.65 -14.90
C GLU A 17 -20.76 -18.12 -14.55
N ARG A 18 -20.05 -18.82 -13.66
CA ARG A 18 -18.71 -18.38 -13.23
C ARG A 18 -17.72 -18.61 -14.35
N THR A 19 -17.29 -17.53 -14.99
CA THR A 19 -16.17 -17.56 -15.93
C THR A 19 -14.86 -17.30 -15.18
N PHE A 20 -13.91 -18.21 -15.32
CA PHE A 20 -12.56 -18.04 -14.78
C PHE A 20 -11.71 -17.39 -15.87
N ARG A 21 -11.22 -16.17 -15.61
CA ARG A 21 -10.27 -15.49 -16.50
C ARG A 21 -8.88 -16.12 -16.33
N SER A 22 -8.09 -16.17 -17.39
CA SER A 22 -6.70 -16.61 -17.30
C SER A 22 -5.85 -15.61 -16.52
N LYS A 23 -4.86 -16.11 -15.79
CA LYS A 23 -3.98 -15.35 -14.89
C LYS A 23 -2.55 -15.26 -15.43
N GLU A 24 -2.41 -15.21 -16.75
CA GLU A 24 -1.12 -15.32 -17.45
C GLU A 24 -0.13 -14.22 -17.06
N GLU A 25 -0.61 -13.03 -16.71
CA GLU A 25 0.22 -11.90 -16.27
C GLU A 25 0.68 -11.99 -14.79
N LEU A 26 0.14 -12.93 -14.01
CA LEU A 26 0.49 -13.13 -12.59
C LEU A 26 1.62 -14.14 -12.42
N THR A 27 2.71 -13.91 -13.15
CA THR A 27 3.92 -14.71 -13.09
C THR A 27 5.13 -13.85 -12.76
N LEU A 28 6.14 -14.45 -12.14
CA LEU A 28 7.43 -13.82 -11.97
C LEU A 28 8.32 -14.02 -13.20
N ASP A 29 7.78 -14.37 -14.37
CA ASP A 29 8.56 -14.63 -15.58
C ASP A 29 8.89 -13.33 -16.32
N TYR A 30 9.56 -12.42 -15.60
CA TYR A 30 10.02 -11.12 -16.09
C TYR A 30 11.47 -10.92 -15.68
N THR A 31 12.16 -10.07 -16.43
CA THR A 31 13.49 -9.58 -16.03
C THR A 31 13.38 -8.69 -14.79
N ASP A 32 14.46 -8.59 -14.03
CA ASP A 32 14.47 -7.80 -12.80
C ASP A 32 14.23 -6.29 -13.04
N THR A 33 14.63 -5.79 -14.22
CA THR A 33 14.35 -4.42 -14.68
C THR A 33 12.86 -4.21 -14.94
N GLU A 34 12.19 -5.15 -15.58
CA GLU A 34 10.74 -5.11 -15.79
C GLU A 34 9.96 -5.23 -14.49
N LEU A 35 10.41 -6.09 -13.57
CA LEU A 35 9.80 -6.22 -12.25
C LEU A 35 9.89 -4.89 -11.47
N ARG A 36 11.07 -4.25 -11.45
CA ARG A 36 11.22 -2.93 -10.83
C ARG A 36 10.37 -1.87 -11.49
N ALA A 37 10.24 -1.88 -12.81
CA ALA A 37 9.40 -0.93 -13.53
C ALA A 37 7.90 -1.09 -13.18
N ARG A 38 7.42 -2.33 -13.06
CA ARG A 38 6.00 -2.65 -12.84
C ARG A 38 5.57 -2.66 -11.38
N TYR A 39 6.45 -3.12 -10.49
CA TYR A 39 6.15 -3.41 -9.09
C TYR A 39 7.00 -2.62 -8.09
N ARG A 40 8.01 -1.85 -8.55
CA ARG A 40 9.02 -1.16 -7.73
C ARG A 40 9.97 -2.06 -6.94
N PHE A 41 9.82 -3.38 -7.08
CA PHE A 41 10.67 -4.38 -6.45
C PHE A 41 11.25 -5.33 -7.50
N GLY A 42 12.47 -5.78 -7.26
CA GLY A 42 13.05 -6.90 -8.00
C GLY A 42 12.51 -8.24 -7.49
N ARG A 43 12.90 -9.34 -8.14
CA ARG A 43 12.44 -10.70 -7.82
C ARG A 43 12.68 -11.05 -6.35
N GLU A 44 13.90 -10.81 -5.85
CA GLU A 44 14.25 -11.13 -4.47
C GLU A 44 13.40 -10.36 -3.46
N GLY A 45 13.11 -9.09 -3.72
CA GLY A 45 12.25 -8.29 -2.84
C GLY A 45 10.82 -8.82 -2.80
N ILE A 46 10.28 -9.26 -3.93
CA ILE A 46 8.95 -9.86 -3.99
C ILE A 46 8.90 -11.19 -3.22
N LEU A 47 9.93 -12.04 -3.37
CA LEU A 47 10.01 -13.31 -2.67
C LEU A 47 10.19 -13.10 -1.15
N PHE A 48 11.06 -12.18 -0.74
CA PHE A 48 11.24 -11.81 0.65
C PHE A 48 9.93 -11.36 1.29
N LEU A 49 9.19 -10.46 0.63
CA LEU A 49 7.88 -10.02 1.12
C LEU A 49 6.89 -11.18 1.18
N SER A 50 6.90 -12.07 0.19
CA SER A 50 6.02 -13.25 0.15
C SER A 50 6.28 -14.17 1.34
N ASP A 51 7.54 -14.47 1.65
CA ASP A 51 7.91 -15.32 2.78
C ASP A 51 7.61 -14.66 4.12
N LEU A 52 7.81 -13.35 4.24
CA LEU A 52 7.55 -12.59 5.46
C LEU A 52 6.08 -12.67 5.93
N VAL A 53 5.12 -12.76 5.00
CA VAL A 53 3.67 -12.79 5.31
C VAL A 53 2.99 -14.12 4.95
N ARG A 54 3.77 -15.14 4.59
CA ARG A 54 3.27 -16.43 4.09
C ARG A 54 2.37 -17.13 5.11
N ASP A 55 2.77 -17.08 6.38
CA ASP A 55 2.03 -17.63 7.52
C ASP A 55 0.58 -17.15 7.56
N LYS A 56 0.36 -15.86 7.29
CA LYS A 56 -0.96 -15.23 7.39
C LYS A 56 -1.78 -15.33 6.10
N LEU A 57 -1.12 -15.31 4.93
CA LEU A 57 -1.81 -15.26 3.63
C LEU A 57 -2.07 -16.61 2.99
N THR A 58 -1.50 -17.69 3.53
CA THR A 58 -1.72 -19.04 3.02
C THR A 58 -3.15 -19.49 3.32
N ARG A 59 -3.92 -19.76 2.25
CA ARG A 59 -5.29 -20.27 2.37
C ARG A 59 -5.28 -21.80 2.29
N GLN A 60 -5.77 -22.46 3.33
CA GLN A 60 -5.96 -23.93 3.35
C GLN A 60 -7.24 -24.32 2.59
N THR A 61 -7.30 -24.04 1.28
CA THR A 61 -8.44 -24.41 0.45
C THR A 61 -8.02 -24.59 -1.00
N ASN A 62 -8.32 -25.78 -1.54
CA ASN A 62 -8.22 -26.07 -2.97
C ASN A 62 -9.44 -25.59 -3.78
N ARG A 63 -10.40 -24.88 -3.15
CA ARG A 63 -11.59 -24.36 -3.83
C ARG A 63 -11.26 -23.08 -4.60
N ASN A 64 -11.81 -22.97 -5.82
CA ASN A 64 -11.87 -21.74 -6.64
C ASN A 64 -10.52 -21.15 -7.14
N HIS A 65 -9.49 -21.97 -7.43
CA HIS A 65 -8.20 -21.47 -7.95
C HIS A 65 -7.66 -20.28 -7.13
N ALA A 66 -7.48 -20.50 -5.83
CA ALA A 66 -6.97 -19.47 -4.93
C ALA A 66 -5.62 -18.91 -5.42
N LEU A 67 -5.39 -17.61 -5.22
CA LEU A 67 -4.13 -16.98 -5.56
C LEU A 67 -3.03 -17.48 -4.61
N SER A 68 -1.85 -17.76 -5.15
CA SER A 68 -0.67 -18.02 -4.33
C SER A 68 -0.29 -16.77 -3.54
N VAL A 69 0.56 -16.91 -2.52
CA VAL A 69 1.02 -15.76 -1.72
C VAL A 69 1.79 -14.77 -2.59
N GLU A 70 2.63 -15.26 -3.49
CA GLU A 70 3.40 -14.46 -4.45
C GLU A 70 2.48 -13.65 -5.36
N GLN A 71 1.41 -14.28 -5.87
CA GLN A 71 0.41 -13.59 -6.69
C GLN A 71 -0.32 -12.51 -5.89
N GLN A 72 -0.65 -12.77 -4.62
CA GLN A 72 -1.27 -11.79 -3.73
C GLN A 72 -0.35 -10.56 -3.52
N ILE A 73 0.94 -10.81 -3.30
CA ILE A 73 1.96 -9.75 -3.17
C ILE A 73 2.09 -8.97 -4.47
N MET A 74 2.19 -9.63 -5.61
CA MET A 74 2.29 -8.96 -6.92
C MET A 74 1.08 -8.06 -7.21
N VAL A 75 -0.14 -8.52 -6.94
CA VAL A 75 -1.36 -7.70 -7.09
C VAL A 75 -1.27 -6.44 -6.23
N THR A 76 -0.85 -6.59 -4.98
CA THR A 76 -0.75 -5.49 -4.02
C THR A 76 0.35 -4.50 -4.42
N LEU A 77 1.53 -5.00 -4.79
CA LEU A 77 2.62 -4.17 -5.28
C LEU A 77 2.25 -3.43 -6.56
N ARG A 78 1.50 -4.05 -7.48
CA ARG A 78 1.03 -3.38 -8.70
C ARG A 78 0.10 -2.22 -8.37
N PHE A 79 -0.79 -2.40 -7.39
CA PHE A 79 -1.66 -1.33 -6.91
C PHE A 79 -0.86 -0.18 -6.30
N LEU A 80 0.08 -0.47 -5.38
CA LEU A 80 0.92 0.53 -4.72
C LEU A 80 1.87 1.26 -5.69
N ALA A 81 2.43 0.53 -6.68
CA ALA A 81 3.39 1.06 -7.64
C ALA A 81 2.76 2.01 -8.67
N SER A 82 1.51 1.72 -9.08
CA SER A 82 0.80 2.49 -10.12
C SER A 82 -0.12 3.56 -9.55
N GLY A 83 -0.69 3.34 -8.35
CA GLY A 83 -1.75 4.19 -7.81
C GLY A 83 -3.05 4.12 -8.62
N SER A 84 -3.21 3.09 -9.48
CA SER A 84 -4.37 2.92 -10.35
C SER A 84 -5.61 2.42 -9.62
N PHE A 85 -6.78 2.55 -10.25
CA PHE A 85 -8.03 2.02 -9.72
C PHE A 85 -8.03 0.49 -9.65
N LEU A 86 -8.64 -0.07 -8.60
CA LEU A 86 -8.78 -1.53 -8.40
C LEU A 86 -9.42 -2.24 -9.58
N GLN A 87 -10.35 -1.57 -10.29
CA GLN A 87 -10.99 -2.11 -11.49
C GLN A 87 -9.96 -2.32 -12.61
N VAL A 88 -9.11 -1.34 -12.88
CA VAL A 88 -8.07 -1.40 -13.92
C VAL A 88 -7.04 -2.50 -13.60
N ILE A 89 -6.65 -2.61 -12.33
CA ILE A 89 -5.75 -3.69 -11.89
C ILE A 89 -6.41 -5.06 -12.09
N GLY A 90 -7.68 -5.19 -11.74
CA GLY A 90 -8.44 -6.43 -11.94
C GLY A 90 -8.54 -6.81 -13.41
N ASP A 91 -8.88 -5.86 -14.28
CA ASP A 91 -9.00 -6.12 -15.71
C ASP A 91 -7.64 -6.48 -16.36
N THR A 92 -6.55 -5.87 -15.89
CA THR A 92 -5.18 -6.17 -16.36
C THR A 92 -4.72 -7.57 -15.92
N LEU A 93 -4.98 -7.94 -14.68
CA LEU A 93 -4.47 -9.20 -14.08
C LEU A 93 -5.45 -10.37 -14.18
N GLY A 94 -6.58 -10.20 -14.86
CA GLY A 94 -7.62 -11.23 -14.97
C GLY A 94 -8.33 -11.54 -13.64
N LEU A 95 -8.51 -10.55 -12.77
CA LEU A 95 -9.15 -10.69 -11.45
C LEU A 95 -10.40 -9.83 -11.32
N ASP A 96 -11.39 -10.31 -10.56
CA ASP A 96 -12.50 -9.45 -10.16
C ASP A 96 -12.01 -8.33 -9.24
N LYS A 97 -12.58 -7.12 -9.40
CA LYS A 97 -12.32 -5.97 -8.50
C LYS A 97 -12.43 -6.34 -7.02
N SER A 98 -13.43 -7.14 -6.66
CA SER A 98 -13.64 -7.57 -5.26
C SER A 98 -12.51 -8.47 -4.75
N THR A 99 -11.87 -9.24 -5.64
CA THR A 99 -10.70 -10.07 -5.31
C THR A 99 -9.49 -9.20 -5.10
N VAL A 100 -9.24 -8.24 -6.01
CA VAL A 100 -8.13 -7.27 -5.87
C VAL A 100 -8.23 -6.52 -4.55
N SER A 101 -9.42 -5.96 -4.22
CA SER A 101 -9.64 -5.26 -2.95
C SER A 101 -9.27 -6.12 -1.74
N ARG A 102 -9.85 -7.32 -1.65
CA ARG A 102 -9.61 -8.23 -0.52
C ARG A 102 -8.15 -8.63 -0.38
N VAL A 103 -7.46 -8.85 -1.50
CA VAL A 103 -6.03 -9.20 -1.53
C VAL A 103 -5.18 -8.03 -1.04
N VAL A 104 -5.42 -6.82 -1.57
CA VAL A 104 -4.70 -5.61 -1.14
C VAL A 104 -4.87 -5.40 0.35
N ASP A 105 -6.10 -5.46 0.87
CA ASP A 105 -6.38 -5.28 2.29
C ASP A 105 -5.65 -6.33 3.15
N SER A 106 -5.77 -7.61 2.79
CA SER A 106 -5.14 -8.70 3.56
C SER A 106 -3.61 -8.60 3.58
N VAL A 107 -2.99 -8.24 2.45
CA VAL A 107 -1.54 -8.07 2.35
C VAL A 107 -1.07 -6.87 3.17
N LEU A 108 -1.76 -5.73 3.05
CA LEU A 108 -1.41 -4.53 3.83
C LEU A 108 -1.53 -4.79 5.33
N ASP A 109 -2.60 -5.44 5.78
CA ASP A 109 -2.77 -5.82 7.19
C ASP A 109 -1.65 -6.73 7.68
N ALA A 110 -1.24 -7.71 6.86
CA ALA A 110 -0.14 -8.61 7.19
C ALA A 110 1.21 -7.85 7.32
N LEU A 111 1.48 -6.90 6.42
CA LEU A 111 2.68 -6.08 6.49
C LEU A 111 2.67 -5.12 7.70
N CYS A 112 1.53 -4.53 8.00
CA CYS A 112 1.36 -3.62 9.14
C CYS A 112 1.57 -4.31 10.50
N GLU A 113 1.36 -5.62 10.61
CA GLU A 113 1.68 -6.39 11.82
C GLU A 113 3.18 -6.59 11.99
N LYS A 114 3.94 -6.70 10.90
CA LYS A 114 5.40 -6.83 10.94
C LYS A 114 6.10 -5.48 11.15
N ARG A 115 5.38 -4.36 11.19
CA ARG A 115 5.95 -2.99 11.26
C ARG A 115 6.97 -2.81 12.39
N ASN A 116 6.71 -3.39 13.55
CA ASN A 116 7.56 -3.23 14.74
C ASN A 116 8.92 -3.93 14.57
N GLN A 117 9.09 -4.80 13.57
CA GLN A 117 10.36 -5.45 13.25
C GLN A 117 11.28 -4.54 12.42
N PHE A 118 10.72 -3.55 11.72
CA PHE A 118 11.44 -2.71 10.76
C PHE A 118 11.48 -1.24 11.17
N ILE A 119 10.42 -0.74 11.81
CA ILE A 119 10.29 0.64 12.27
C ILE A 119 10.57 0.64 13.77
N GLN A 120 11.84 0.84 14.11
CA GLN A 120 12.32 0.84 15.49
C GLN A 120 13.23 2.05 15.72
N TRP A 121 13.28 2.48 16.98
CA TRP A 121 14.28 3.46 17.40
C TRP A 121 15.68 2.81 17.38
N PRO A 122 16.73 3.52 16.94
CA PRO A 122 18.08 2.98 16.94
C PRO A 122 18.54 2.61 18.35
N THR A 123 19.08 1.40 18.49
CA THR A 123 19.62 0.92 19.78
C THR A 123 20.98 1.54 20.09
N ASN A 124 21.85 1.68 19.08
CA ASN A 124 23.19 2.25 19.25
C ASN A 124 23.20 3.73 18.86
N LEU A 125 22.83 4.59 19.80
CA LEU A 125 22.74 6.03 19.59
C LEU A 125 24.09 6.67 19.21
N ASN A 126 25.21 6.14 19.71
CA ASN A 126 26.54 6.69 19.41
C ASN A 126 26.93 6.42 17.96
N GLN A 127 26.65 5.21 17.47
CA GLN A 127 26.86 4.87 16.06
C GLN A 127 25.97 5.74 15.16
N THR A 128 24.68 5.87 15.48
CA THR A 128 23.77 6.72 14.69
C THR A 128 24.24 8.18 14.64
N LYS A 129 24.74 8.74 15.75
CA LYS A 129 25.33 10.08 15.76
C LYS A 129 26.55 10.21 14.85
N ALA A 130 27.43 9.21 14.84
CA ALA A 130 28.62 9.20 13.99
C ALA A 130 28.23 9.14 12.50
N GLU A 131 27.30 8.27 12.13
CA GLU A 131 26.80 8.13 10.75
C GLU A 131 26.13 9.43 10.25
N PHE A 132 25.32 10.09 11.10
CA PHE A 132 24.73 11.39 10.75
C PHE A 132 25.77 12.51 10.63
N TYR A 133 26.79 12.50 11.48
CA TYR A 133 27.87 13.47 11.41
C TYR A 133 28.70 13.30 10.14
N GLU A 134 29.01 12.06 9.75
CA GLU A 134 29.72 11.76 8.51
C GLU A 134 28.93 12.21 7.27
N PHE A 135 27.61 12.00 7.28
CA PHE A 135 26.75 12.36 6.15
C PHE A 135 26.46 13.87 6.04
N ALA A 136 26.15 14.54 7.17
CA ALA A 136 25.63 15.91 7.17
C ALA A 136 26.51 16.94 7.90
N GLY A 137 27.55 16.52 8.60
CA GLY A 137 28.47 17.41 9.34
C GLY A 137 27.90 18.00 10.64
N PHE A 138 26.71 17.58 11.07
CA PHE A 138 26.06 18.10 12.28
C PHE A 138 26.21 17.13 13.46
N PRO A 139 26.82 17.56 14.59
CA PRO A 139 27.04 16.68 15.72
C PRO A 139 25.75 16.40 16.49
N ASN A 140 25.71 15.27 17.19
CA ASN A 140 24.62 14.88 18.10
C ASN A 140 23.24 14.71 17.45
N ILE A 141 23.16 14.43 16.14
CA ILE A 141 21.91 14.11 15.45
C ILE A 141 21.61 12.61 15.52
N LEU A 142 20.37 12.23 15.86
CA LEU A 142 19.90 10.84 15.89
C LEU A 142 18.98 10.47 14.71
N GLY A 143 18.50 11.46 13.97
CA GLY A 143 17.48 11.29 12.95
C GLY A 143 17.07 12.62 12.35
N ALA A 144 16.42 12.54 11.20
CA ALA A 144 15.70 13.67 10.61
C ALA A 144 14.20 13.41 10.73
N ILE A 145 13.43 14.47 10.99
CA ILE A 145 11.98 14.44 10.96
C ILE A 145 11.55 15.19 9.72
N ASP A 146 10.69 14.57 8.93
CA ASP A 146 10.18 15.17 7.71
C ASP A 146 8.73 14.75 7.45
N GLY A 147 7.95 15.68 6.91
CA GLY A 147 6.53 15.50 6.64
C GLY A 147 6.28 15.23 5.16
N THR A 148 5.50 14.19 4.85
CA THR A 148 5.01 13.94 3.49
C THR A 148 3.50 14.09 3.44
N HIS A 149 3.00 14.99 2.59
CA HIS A 149 1.57 15.12 2.36
C HIS A 149 1.07 14.10 1.32
N ILE A 150 0.20 13.20 1.76
CA ILE A 150 -0.50 12.25 0.89
C ILE A 150 -1.80 12.91 0.42
N ARG A 151 -2.05 12.90 -0.89
CA ARG A 151 -3.31 13.39 -1.45
C ARG A 151 -4.42 12.42 -1.07
N ILE A 152 -5.46 12.93 -0.43
CA ILE A 152 -6.65 12.17 -0.06
C ILE A 152 -7.87 12.71 -0.79
N LYS A 153 -8.93 11.89 -0.90
CA LYS A 153 -10.25 12.41 -1.26
C LYS A 153 -10.67 13.37 -0.14
N ARG A 154 -11.15 14.55 -0.52
CA ARG A 154 -11.61 15.58 0.42
C ARG A 154 -12.64 14.96 1.40
N PRO A 155 -12.37 14.94 2.71
CA PRO A 155 -13.34 14.49 3.69
C PRO A 155 -14.49 15.48 3.76
N HIS A 156 -15.71 15.02 4.05
CA HIS A 156 -16.87 15.91 4.19
C HIS A 156 -16.91 16.65 5.53
N HIS A 157 -16.23 16.12 6.54
CA HIS A 157 -16.11 16.71 7.86
C HIS A 157 -14.75 17.41 8.00
N ASP A 158 -14.75 18.61 8.57
CA ASP A 158 -13.55 19.43 8.84
C ASP A 158 -12.65 19.64 7.61
N GLU A 159 -13.27 19.93 6.46
CA GLU A 159 -12.61 20.19 5.19
C GLU A 159 -11.40 21.15 5.26
N PRO A 160 -11.44 22.28 5.99
CA PRO A 160 -10.35 23.24 6.01
C PRO A 160 -9.04 22.65 6.54
N SER A 161 -9.12 21.70 7.47
CA SER A 161 -7.96 21.06 8.08
C SER A 161 -7.16 20.23 7.06
N PHE A 162 -7.81 19.69 6.04
CA PHE A 162 -7.18 18.82 5.04
C PHE A 162 -6.74 19.57 3.76
N ILE A 163 -6.70 20.90 3.80
CA ILE A 163 -6.20 21.73 2.71
C ILE A 163 -4.69 21.95 2.87
N ASN A 164 -3.93 21.59 1.84
CA ASN A 164 -2.47 21.75 1.84
C ASN A 164 -2.05 23.17 1.41
N ARG A 165 -1.08 23.76 2.12
CA ARG A 165 -0.47 25.08 1.84
C ARG A 165 0.54 25.06 0.68
N LYS A 166 1.13 23.91 0.35
CA LYS A 166 2.22 23.77 -0.64
C LYS A 166 1.81 22.87 -1.80
N ARG A 167 1.82 23.43 -3.03
CA ARG A 167 1.74 22.66 -4.28
C ARG A 167 3.11 21.96 -4.46
N LEU A 168 3.14 20.66 -4.18
CA LEU A 168 4.30 19.76 -3.98
C LEU A 168 5.47 19.89 -4.98
N PRO A 169 6.72 19.68 -4.50
CA PRO A 169 7.42 18.39 -4.73
C PRO A 169 7.97 17.74 -3.43
N LYS A 170 8.40 16.47 -3.56
CA LYS A 170 8.82 15.55 -2.48
C LYS A 170 10.22 15.88 -1.91
N PRO A 171 10.48 15.61 -0.62
CA PRO A 171 11.84 15.47 -0.10
C PRO A 171 12.38 14.03 -0.28
N GLU A 172 13.63 13.93 -0.72
CA GLU A 172 14.45 12.72 -0.60
C GLU A 172 15.01 12.67 0.83
N CYS A 173 14.50 11.73 1.65
CA CYS A 173 15.07 11.46 2.97
C CYS A 173 16.23 10.46 2.82
N SER A 174 17.43 10.88 3.23
CA SER A 174 18.68 10.12 3.02
C SER A 174 18.94 9.03 4.06
N SER A 175 18.22 9.01 5.19
CA SER A 175 18.21 7.83 6.06
C SER A 175 17.29 6.79 5.41
N ARG A 176 17.88 5.76 4.78
CA ARG A 176 17.20 4.69 4.02
C ARG A 176 16.20 3.85 4.85
N ARG A 177 15.85 4.27 6.07
CA ARG A 177 14.98 3.56 7.01
C ARG A 177 14.15 4.57 7.81
N PHE A 178 12.84 4.33 7.88
CA PHE A 178 11.93 5.06 8.76
C PHE A 178 12.03 4.47 10.17
N THR A 179 12.31 5.30 11.17
CA THR A 179 12.38 4.89 12.59
C THR A 179 11.08 5.18 13.35
N ASN A 180 10.23 6.04 12.80
CA ASN A 180 8.91 6.38 13.33
C ASN A 180 7.99 6.82 12.18
N ILE A 181 6.67 6.60 12.33
CA ILE A 181 5.64 7.13 11.43
C ILE A 181 4.48 7.67 12.28
N ASN A 182 4.09 8.91 12.04
CA ASN A 182 2.88 9.51 12.60
C ASN A 182 2.00 10.07 11.48
N ALA A 183 0.80 9.50 11.32
CA ALA A 183 -0.17 9.88 10.28
C ALA A 183 -1.43 10.54 10.86
N ASN A 184 -1.40 10.99 12.12
CA ASN A 184 -2.57 11.50 12.83
C ASN A 184 -2.85 12.99 12.57
N TRP A 185 -2.02 13.66 11.77
CA TRP A 185 -2.05 15.11 11.61
C TRP A 185 -2.47 15.52 10.20
N PRO A 186 -3.47 16.42 10.06
CA PRO A 186 -3.92 16.90 8.78
C PRO A 186 -2.95 17.92 8.17
N GLY A 187 -3.06 18.15 6.86
CA GLY A 187 -2.07 18.91 6.09
C GLY A 187 -1.94 20.40 6.43
N CYS A 188 -2.87 20.95 7.20
CA CYS A 188 -2.81 22.34 7.68
C CYS A 188 -1.94 22.52 8.93
N CYS A 189 -1.59 21.44 9.63
CA CYS A 189 -0.85 21.51 10.88
C CYS A 189 0.59 21.97 10.65
N HIS A 190 1.08 22.86 11.51
CA HIS A 190 2.46 23.29 11.49
C HIS A 190 3.38 22.18 12.03
N ASP A 191 4.52 21.95 11.38
CA ASP A 191 5.52 20.95 11.78
C ASP A 191 5.93 21.11 13.26
N SER A 192 6.04 22.35 13.75
CA SER A 192 6.36 22.64 15.16
C SER A 192 5.27 22.19 16.14
N HIS A 193 4.00 22.24 15.72
CA HIS A 193 2.87 21.73 16.51
C HIS A 193 2.88 20.20 16.53
N VAL A 194 3.07 19.57 15.37
CA VAL A 194 3.19 18.12 15.24
C VAL A 194 4.33 17.61 16.12
N PHE A 195 5.52 18.21 16.02
CA PHE A 195 6.69 17.81 16.81
C PHE A 195 6.46 17.92 18.33
N ARG A 196 5.79 18.97 18.79
CA ARG A 196 5.52 19.17 20.22
C ARG A 196 4.52 18.15 20.79
N THR A 197 3.56 17.74 19.96
CA THR A 197 2.45 16.87 20.37
C THR A 197 2.70 15.40 20.07
N SER A 198 3.77 15.08 19.33
CA SER A 198 4.19 13.71 19.01
C SER A 198 5.23 13.14 19.98
N GLN A 199 5.50 13.82 21.11
CA GLN A 199 6.39 13.33 22.17
C GLN A 199 5.67 12.35 23.11
#